data_AF-A0A357L1T5-F1
#
_entry.id   AF-A0A357L1T5-F1
#
_cell.length_a   1.000
_cell.length_b   1.000
_cell.length_c   1.000
_cell.angle_alpha   90.00
_cell.angle_beta   90.00
_cell.angle_gamma   90.00
#
_symmetry.space_group_name_H-M   'P 1'
#
loop_
_entity.id
_entity.type
_entity.pdbx_description
1 polymer ?
#
loop_
_entity_poly.entity_id
_entity_poly.type
_entity_poly.pdbx_seq_one_letter_code
_entity_poly.pdbx_strand_id
1 'polypeptide(L)' 'MADTAAAPRKLLKGETGDWEVVIGLEVHAQVSSNAKLFSGASAQYGAGPNENVSLVDAAMPGML' A
#
# COMPACT_ATOMS: atom_id res chain seq x y z
N MET A 1 -9.47 2.78 40.91
CA MET A 1 -8.85 2.84 39.57
C MET A 1 -9.86 3.54 38.68
N ALA A 2 -9.53 4.73 38.19
CA ALA A 2 -10.47 5.55 37.46
C ALA A 2 -10.81 4.88 36.12
N ASP A 3 -12.10 4.65 35.90
CA ASP A 3 -12.68 4.31 34.62
C ASP A 3 -12.48 5.51 33.69
N THR A 4 -11.46 5.45 32.84
CA THR A 4 -11.22 6.44 31.80
C THR A 4 -12.30 6.25 30.75
N ALA A 5 -13.40 6.98 30.89
CA ALA A 5 -14.57 6.91 30.01
C ALA A 5 -14.14 7.03 28.53
N ALA A 6 -14.08 5.89 27.85
CA ALA A 6 -13.89 5.82 26.41
C ALA A 6 -15.04 6.57 25.72
N ALA A 7 -14.73 7.31 24.65
CA ALA A 7 -15.72 8.04 23.88
C ALA A 7 -16.92 7.13 23.50
N PRO A 8 -18.16 7.65 23.46
CA PRO A 8 -19.34 6.84 23.21
C PRO A 8 -19.22 6.10 21.88
N ARG A 9 -19.24 4.76 21.91
CA ARG A 9 -19.19 3.92 20.71
C ARG A 9 -20.40 4.22 19.83
N LYS A 10 -20.14 4.63 18.58
CA LYS A 10 -21.18 4.95 17.60
C LYS A 10 -21.71 3.66 16.96
N LEU A 11 -22.51 2.91 17.72
CA LEU A 11 -23.12 1.65 17.30
C LEU A 11 -24.27 1.91 16.32
N LEU A 12 -24.38 1.08 15.28
CA LEU A 12 -25.49 1.06 14.35
C LEU A 12 -26.57 0.11 14.86
N LYS A 13 -27.85 0.49 14.77
CA LYS A 13 -28.97 -0.41 15.05
C LYS A 13 -29.22 -1.31 13.85
N GLY A 14 -29.14 -2.62 14.04
CA GLY A 14 -29.56 -3.63 13.07
C GLY A 14 -30.74 -4.47 13.59
N GLU A 15 -31.33 -5.27 12.71
CA GLU A 15 -32.49 -6.13 13.00
C GLU A 15 -32.24 -7.12 14.15
N THR A 16 -30.99 -7.55 14.35
CA THR A 16 -30.58 -8.53 15.35
C THR A 16 -29.87 -7.94 16.57
N GLY A 17 -29.63 -6.62 16.59
CA GLY A 17 -28.92 -5.94 17.68
C GLY A 17 -28.02 -4.80 17.22
N ASP A 18 -27.15 -4.36 18.13
CA ASP A 18 -26.23 -3.24 17.90
C ASP A 18 -24.95 -3.74 17.20
N TRP A 19 -24.52 -3.05 16.15
CA TRP A 19 -23.37 -3.41 15.32
C TRP A 19 -22.33 -2.30 15.29
N GLU A 20 -21.05 -2.68 15.18
CA GLU A 20 -19.94 -1.77 14.94
C GLU A 20 -19.36 -2.04 13.55
N VAL A 21 -19.21 -0.99 12.75
CA VAL A 21 -18.60 -1.10 11.42
C VAL A 21 -17.09 -0.94 11.56
N VAL A 22 -16.35 -1.98 11.21
CA VAL A 22 -14.90 -1.98 11.19
C VAL A 22 -14.45 -2.17 9.73
N ILE A 23 -13.82 -1.15 9.16
CA ILE A 23 -13.34 -1.15 7.77
C ILE A 23 -11.83 -0.88 7.77
N GLY A 24 -11.08 -1.74 7.09
CA GLY A 24 -9.68 -1.51 6.76
C GLY A 24 -9.54 -1.17 5.28
N LEU A 25 -8.67 -0.22 4.95
CA LEU A 25 -8.30 0.14 3.58
C LEU A 25 -6.80 -0.10 3.38
N GLU A 26 -6.45 -0.76 2.28
CA GLU A 26 -5.07 -0.85 1.81
C GLU A 26 -4.96 -0.09 0.49
N VAL A 27 -4.11 0.94 0.45
CA VAL A 27 -3.96 1.83 -0.70
C VAL A 27 -2.55 1.73 -1.21
N HIS A 28 -2.40 1.41 -2.50
CA HIS A 28 -1.11 1.46 -3.20
C HIS A 28 -1.06 2.71 -4.07
N ALA A 29 -0.02 3.53 -3.88
CA ALA A 29 0.23 4.73 -4.66
C ALA A 29 1.68 4.68 -5.19
N GLN A 30 1.84 4.88 -6.50
CA GLN A 30 3.16 4.87 -7.13
C GLN A 30 3.89 6.19 -6.85
N VAL A 31 5.12 6.11 -6.34
CA VAL A 31 5.97 7.29 -6.13
C VAL A 31 6.36 7.87 -7.49
N SER A 32 6.05 9.15 -7.71
CA SER A 32 6.49 9.88 -8.89
C SER A 32 8.00 10.08 -8.84
N SER A 33 8.72 9.28 -9.61
CA SER A 33 10.18 9.21 -9.65
C SER A 33 10.65 8.92 -11.06
N ASN A 34 11.88 9.33 -11.39
CA ASN A 34 12.47 9.06 -12.71
C ASN A 34 13.01 7.62 -12.82
N ALA A 35 13.43 7.03 -11.70
CA ALA A 35 14.02 5.70 -11.62
C ALA A 35 13.24 4.80 -10.66
N LYS A 36 13.39 3.48 -10.78
CA LYS A 36 12.80 2.51 -9.85
C LYS A 36 13.42 2.62 -8.46
N LEU A 37 12.73 2.07 -7.46
CA LEU A 37 13.10 2.19 -6.06
C LEU A 37 14.49 1.62 -5.73
N PHE A 38 14.88 0.53 -6.40
CA PHE A 38 16.14 -0.18 -6.13
C PHE A 38 17.06 -0.24 -7.35
N SER A 39 16.72 0.43 -8.45
CA SER A 39 17.55 0.41 -9.65
C SER A 39 17.46 1.70 -10.44
N GLY A 40 18.47 1.98 -11.24
CA GLY A 40 18.51 3.16 -12.12
C GLY A 40 17.60 3.06 -13.34
N ALA A 41 16.83 1.97 -13.52
CA ALA A 41 15.95 1.83 -14.68
C ALA A 41 14.75 2.79 -14.59
N SER A 42 14.27 3.27 -15.75
CA SER A 42 13.17 4.23 -15.81
C SER A 42 11.88 3.67 -15.18
N ALA A 43 11.19 4.52 -14.40
CA ALA A 43 9.85 4.25 -13.89
C ALA A 43 8.74 4.76 -14.84
N GLN A 44 9.09 5.26 -16.03
CA GLN A 44 8.14 5.77 -17.01
C GLN A 44 7.37 4.65 -17.73
N TYR A 45 6.11 4.94 -18.02
CA TYR A 45 5.25 4.09 -18.84
C TYR A 45 5.55 4.25 -20.34
N GLY A 46 5.25 3.22 -21.14
CA GLY A 46 5.22 3.30 -22.60
C GLY A 46 6.44 2.75 -23.34
N ALA A 47 7.45 2.24 -22.64
CA ALA A 47 8.57 1.54 -23.25
C ALA A 47 8.16 0.13 -23.75
N GLY A 48 8.91 -0.42 -24.70
CA GLY A 48 8.72 -1.78 -25.19
C GLY A 48 9.06 -2.86 -24.16
N PRO A 49 8.77 -4.14 -24.47
CA PRO A 49 9.05 -5.24 -23.55
C PRO A 49 10.53 -5.31 -23.16
N ASN A 50 10.80 -5.32 -21.85
CA ASN A 50 12.14 -5.37 -21.26
C ASN A 50 13.09 -4.21 -21.59
N GLU A 51 12.57 -3.08 -22.11
CA GLU A 51 13.41 -1.90 -22.40
C GLU A 51 13.77 -1.08 -21.15
N ASN A 52 12.91 -1.10 -20.12
CA ASN A 52 13.15 -0.46 -18.83
C ASN A 52 13.57 -1.49 -17.76
N VAL A 53 14.61 -2.27 -18.02
CA VAL A 53 15.10 -3.33 -17.11
C VAL A 53 16.60 -3.20 -16.92
N SER A 54 17.03 -3.14 -15.66
CA SER A 54 18.43 -3.27 -15.25
C SER A 54 18.74 -4.71 -14.79
N LEU A 55 20.01 -5.01 -14.52
CA LEU A 55 20.41 -6.31 -13.97
C LEU A 55 19.83 -6.56 -12.56
N VAL A 56 19.61 -5.50 -11.76
CA VAL A 56 18.92 -5.58 -10.46
C VAL A 56 17.46 -5.99 -10.67
N ASP A 57 16.77 -5.35 -11.63
CA ASP A 57 15.37 -5.67 -11.94
C ASP A 57 15.19 -7.08 -12.50
N ALA A 58 16.18 -7.55 -13.26
CA ALA A 58 16.23 -8.91 -13.81
C ALA A 58 16.68 -9.95 -12.78
N ALA A 59 16.95 -9.55 -11.53
CA ALA A 59 17.44 -10.39 -10.45
C ALA A 59 18.67 -11.24 -10.85
N MET A 60 19.59 -10.63 -11.61
CA MET A 60 20.82 -11.32 -12.03
C MET A 60 21.70 -11.62 -10.81
N PRO A 61 22.40 -12.77 -10.78
CA PRO A 61 23.22 -13.15 -9.64
C PRO A 61 24.28 -12.09 -9.30
N GLY A 62 24.33 -11.69 -8.03
CA GLY A 62 25.34 -10.76 -7.52
C GLY A 62 25.04 -9.28 -7.69
N MET A 63 23.86 -8.91 -8.20
CA MET A 63 23.45 -7.51 -8.29
C MET A 63 22.91 -6.99 -6.95
N LEU A 64 23.29 -5.77 -6.61
CA LEU A 64 22.81 -4.99 -5.45
C LEU A 64 22.47 -3.57 -5.91
#